data_AF-A0A7W6P6Q0-F1
#
_entry.id   AF-A0A7W6P6Q0-F1
#
_cell.length_a   1.000
_cell.length_b   1.000
_cell.length_c   1.000
_cell.angle_alpha   90.00
_cell.angle_beta   90.00
_cell.angle_gamma   90.00
#
_symmetry.space_group_name_H-M   'P 1'
#
loop_
_entity.id
_entity.type
_entity.pdbx_description
1 polymer ?
#
loop_
_entity_poly.entity_id
_entity_poly.type
_entity_poly.pdbx_seq_one_letter_code
_entity_poly.pdbx_strand_id
1 'polypeptide(L)'
;MILHNNIKEFLGQELTQAKEVWIASAMISRNGLKFIQEHIPKIAKQHYLIGIDLNTEPEVFVRLYANSDHNARVYKSAYTYHPKVYLILGLDDSLKAIIGSSNTTTWGLEKNVEMNFQISDQAECTKLLDWFNGLYAKGHIITPEFIDSYRASFVRMRSKVKEIDTEAASLKLELAENSGQFFTHNQHRIFKEIYHTVENDDLKELRKEVRARFLELHSRIYPAFVKEGLVNLHAHHQKKEWVSRHFFNRFSGFYINAMWLHYGKSESELAVYNNGDRSINNPSRFINNIRMQVIIHDQDVGLWLMLGRGGASLIDRKHLKNKLADLAFRTVFFDAFKNLGKGYWINAGAPVGEADIVTADQLAQIVMQSREDAYFIIGRNIYYLDNALSDKQIATTVMEAFKKLYVLYELIRHG
;
A
#
# COMPACT_ATOMS: atom_id res chain seq x y z
N MET A 1 24.14 32.13 6.97
CA MET A 1 23.83 30.70 7.16
C MET A 1 23.94 30.03 5.80
N ILE A 2 24.64 28.89 5.69
CA ILE A 2 24.90 28.20 4.42
C ILE A 2 24.31 26.78 4.52
N LEU A 3 23.55 26.36 3.51
CA LEU A 3 22.98 25.01 3.42
C LEU A 3 24.00 24.05 2.78
N HIS A 4 24.25 22.90 3.41
CA HIS A 4 25.19 21.90 2.92
C HIS A 4 24.52 20.54 2.72
N ASN A 5 24.68 19.96 1.52
CA ASN A 5 24.20 18.62 1.17
C ASN A 5 25.29 17.53 1.30
N ASN A 6 26.58 17.93 1.38
CA ASN A 6 27.72 17.03 1.62
C ASN A 6 28.44 17.44 2.91
N ILE A 7 27.86 17.07 4.06
CA ILE A 7 28.41 17.46 5.36
C ILE A 7 29.81 16.89 5.60
N LYS A 8 30.12 15.67 5.12
CA LYS A 8 31.41 15.02 5.40
C LYS A 8 32.58 15.86 4.92
N GLU A 9 32.53 16.30 3.67
CA GLU A 9 33.62 17.08 3.07
C GLU A 9 33.81 18.39 3.82
N PHE A 10 32.73 19.12 4.04
CA PHE A 10 32.77 20.42 4.70
C PHE A 10 33.20 20.33 6.18
N LEU A 11 32.58 19.45 6.96
CA LEU A 11 32.95 19.20 8.35
C LEU A 11 34.42 18.76 8.43
N GLY A 12 34.87 17.88 7.53
CA GLY A 12 36.25 17.43 7.47
C GLY A 12 37.24 18.57 7.30
N GLN A 13 36.96 19.52 6.41
CA GLN A 13 37.79 20.70 6.20
C GLN A 13 37.87 21.59 7.46
N GLU A 14 36.73 21.91 8.06
CA GLU A 14 36.66 22.75 9.26
C GLU A 14 37.39 22.13 10.46
N LEU A 15 37.29 20.80 10.62
CA LEU A 15 37.98 20.08 11.70
C LEU A 15 39.51 20.18 11.62
N THR A 16 40.09 20.28 10.42
CA THR A 16 41.56 20.39 10.26
C THR A 16 42.13 21.67 10.86
N GLN A 17 41.32 22.72 10.97
CA GLN A 17 41.70 24.02 11.51
C GLN A 17 41.20 24.21 12.95
N ALA A 18 40.78 23.13 13.62
CA ALA A 18 40.21 23.22 14.96
C ALA A 18 41.28 23.33 16.05
N LYS A 19 41.12 24.33 16.91
CA LYS A 19 41.79 24.45 18.22
C LYS A 19 41.00 23.71 19.30
N GLU A 20 39.67 23.75 19.22
CA GLU A 20 38.77 23.11 20.17
C GLU A 20 37.44 22.76 19.49
N VAL A 21 36.84 21.63 19.87
CA VAL A 21 35.55 21.19 19.32
C VAL A 21 34.57 20.77 20.40
N TRP A 22 33.28 21.01 20.15
CA TRP A 22 32.18 20.49 20.94
C TRP A 22 31.20 19.75 20.03
N ILE A 23 31.01 18.46 20.29
CA ILE A 23 30.18 17.57 19.49
C ILE A 23 29.03 17.06 20.36
N ALA A 24 27.84 17.56 20.11
CA ALA A 24 26.61 17.05 20.70
C ALA A 24 25.88 16.19 19.66
N SER A 25 25.85 14.88 19.87
CA SER A 25 25.24 13.94 18.94
C SER A 25 24.35 12.94 19.66
N ALA A 26 23.15 12.74 19.12
CA ALA A 26 22.22 11.70 19.56
C ALA A 26 22.84 10.30 19.45
N MET A 27 23.69 10.11 18.44
CA MET A 27 24.36 8.84 18.17
C MET A 27 25.74 9.08 17.56
N ILE A 28 26.72 8.27 17.97
CA ILE A 28 28.03 8.20 17.31
C ILE A 28 28.32 6.74 16.92
N SER A 29 28.75 6.50 15.69
CA SER A 29 29.27 5.17 15.30
C SER A 29 30.79 5.13 15.38
N ARG A 30 31.40 3.93 15.42
CA ARG A 30 32.86 3.79 15.39
C ARG A 30 33.49 4.52 14.20
N ASN A 31 32.88 4.41 13.02
CA ASN A 31 33.37 5.08 11.81
C ASN A 31 33.17 6.59 11.86
N GLY A 32 32.08 7.06 12.48
CA GLY A 32 31.86 8.49 12.69
C GLY A 32 32.91 9.08 13.64
N LEU A 33 33.17 8.42 14.77
CA LEU A 33 34.25 8.83 15.67
C LEU A 33 35.61 8.79 14.95
N LYS A 34 35.90 7.71 14.22
CA LYS A 34 37.14 7.58 13.44
C LYS A 34 37.33 8.75 12.47
N PHE A 35 36.27 9.12 11.72
CA PHE A 35 36.31 10.27 10.82
C PHE A 35 36.69 11.56 11.55
N ILE A 36 36.07 11.85 12.70
CA ILE A 36 36.41 13.03 13.52
C ILE A 36 37.90 12.99 13.93
N GLN A 37 38.36 11.84 14.46
CA GLN A 37 39.73 11.68 14.94
C GLN A 37 40.79 11.75 13.84
N GLU A 38 40.45 11.40 12.60
CA GLU A 38 41.36 11.50 11.45
C GLU A 38 41.52 12.93 10.93
N HIS A 39 40.58 13.84 11.22
CA HIS A 39 40.58 15.20 10.69
C HIS A 39 40.91 16.27 11.75
N ILE A 40 40.73 15.98 13.04
CA ILE A 40 41.07 16.91 14.12
C ILE A 40 42.58 16.88 14.43
N PRO A 41 43.26 18.04 14.60
CA PRO A 41 44.61 18.09 15.10
C PRO A 41 44.75 17.41 16.48
N LYS A 42 45.79 16.60 16.69
CA LYS A 42 45.99 15.86 17.95
C LYS A 42 46.03 16.73 19.22
N ILE A 43 46.43 18.00 19.08
CA ILE A 43 46.51 18.96 20.18
C ILE A 43 45.18 19.66 20.49
N ALA A 44 44.18 19.50 19.63
CA ALA A 44 42.90 20.17 19.79
C ALA A 44 42.11 19.57 20.95
N LYS A 45 41.50 20.42 21.76
CA LYS A 45 40.62 19.98 22.86
C LYS A 45 39.31 19.47 22.29
N GLN A 46 38.79 18.37 22.85
CA GLN A 46 37.59 17.74 22.33
C GLN A 46 36.57 17.49 23.43
N HIS A 47 35.34 17.97 23.22
CA HIS A 47 34.22 17.76 24.12
C HIS A 47 33.11 16.99 23.40
N TYR A 48 32.63 15.91 24.02
CA TYR A 48 31.57 15.09 23.45
C TYR A 48 30.38 15.02 24.42
N LEU A 49 29.18 15.28 23.91
CA LEU A 49 27.94 15.04 24.65
C LEU A 49 27.04 14.09 23.86
N ILE A 50 26.96 12.86 24.34
CA ILE A 50 26.46 11.72 23.56
C ILE A 50 25.15 11.21 24.14
N GLY A 51 24.15 11.01 23.28
CA GLY A 51 22.92 10.32 23.63
C GLY A 51 23.08 8.81 23.71
N ILE A 52 22.26 8.19 24.55
CA ILE A 52 22.20 6.71 24.69
C ILE A 52 20.82 6.14 24.35
N ASP A 53 19.87 6.99 23.93
CA ASP A 53 18.56 6.58 23.46
C ASP A 53 18.61 5.92 22.07
N LEU A 54 19.70 6.17 21.32
CA LEU A 54 20.00 5.55 20.04
C LEU A 54 21.23 4.62 20.15
N ASN A 55 21.47 3.83 19.11
CA ASN A 55 22.47 2.75 19.09
C ASN A 55 23.92 3.23 18.88
N THR A 56 24.47 4.04 19.79
CA THR A 56 25.92 4.29 19.84
C THR A 56 26.66 2.99 20.15
N GLU A 57 27.68 2.62 19.37
CA GLU A 57 28.39 1.35 19.61
C GLU A 57 29.22 1.45 20.91
N PRO A 58 29.22 0.44 21.81
CA PRO A 58 29.97 0.52 23.08
C PRO A 58 31.46 0.84 22.93
N GLU A 59 32.06 0.41 21.82
CA GLU A 59 33.45 0.71 21.45
C GLU A 59 33.75 2.21 21.30
N VAL A 60 32.75 3.03 20.98
CA VAL A 60 32.88 4.50 20.96
C VAL A 60 33.20 5.00 22.37
N PHE A 61 32.47 4.54 23.38
CA PHE A 61 32.70 4.93 24.77
C PHE A 61 34.04 4.40 25.30
N VAL A 62 34.44 3.18 24.91
CA VAL A 62 35.78 2.64 25.23
C VAL A 62 36.89 3.55 24.70
N ARG A 63 36.80 3.96 23.43
CA ARG A 63 37.81 4.83 22.80
C ARG A 63 37.85 6.23 23.38
N LEU A 64 36.69 6.79 23.72
CA LEU A 64 36.60 8.10 24.36
C LEU A 64 37.16 8.06 25.79
N TYR A 65 36.89 6.98 26.54
CA TYR A 65 37.44 6.79 27.88
C TYR A 65 38.96 6.59 27.87
N ALA A 66 39.51 5.90 26.87
CA ALA A 66 40.94 5.58 26.80
C ALA A 66 41.86 6.79 26.55
N ASN A 67 41.32 7.95 26.15
CA ASN A 67 42.10 9.15 25.90
C ASN A 67 41.68 10.27 26.88
N SER A 68 42.57 10.64 27.79
CA SER A 68 42.33 11.68 28.80
C SER A 68 42.08 13.08 28.22
N ASP A 69 42.49 13.33 26.97
CA ASP A 69 42.25 14.60 26.28
C ASP A 69 40.82 14.70 25.72
N HIS A 70 40.07 13.58 25.73
CA HIS A 70 38.66 13.55 25.36
C HIS A 70 37.78 13.79 26.58
N ASN A 71 37.12 14.95 26.58
CA ASN A 71 36.15 15.33 27.58
C ASN A 71 34.76 14.83 27.13
N ALA A 72 34.50 13.54 27.36
CA ALA A 72 33.28 12.89 26.88
C ALA A 72 32.28 12.60 28.00
N ARG A 73 31.02 12.95 27.75
CA ARG A 73 29.89 12.75 28.67
C ARG A 73 28.70 12.13 27.96
N VAL A 74 27.91 11.41 28.74
CA VAL A 74 26.65 10.82 28.33
C VAL A 74 25.51 11.67 28.87
N TYR A 75 24.62 12.09 27.99
CA TYR A 75 23.41 12.81 28.39
C TYR A 75 22.23 11.86 28.42
N LYS A 76 21.49 11.87 29.53
CA LYS A 76 20.23 11.14 29.68
C LYS A 76 19.20 12.01 30.37
N SER A 77 17.97 11.98 29.86
CA SER A 77 16.83 12.65 30.47
C SER A 77 15.57 11.78 30.38
N ALA A 78 14.42 12.30 30.82
CA ALA A 78 13.12 11.65 30.59
C ALA A 78 12.69 11.65 29.11
N TYR A 79 13.33 12.48 28.28
CA TYR A 79 13.09 12.61 26.85
C TYR A 79 14.31 12.17 26.04
N THR A 80 14.06 11.76 24.80
CA THR A 80 15.10 11.38 23.84
C THR A 80 16.06 12.55 23.57
N TYR A 81 17.34 12.33 23.83
CA TYR A 81 18.39 13.28 23.46
C TYR A 81 18.73 13.14 21.99
N HIS A 82 18.24 14.08 21.16
CA HIS A 82 18.36 14.00 19.71
C HIS A 82 19.15 15.13 18.98
N PRO A 83 20.04 15.92 19.62
CA PRO A 83 20.77 16.97 18.91
C PRO A 83 21.87 16.41 18.01
N LYS A 84 22.26 17.22 17.03
CA LYS A 84 23.28 16.93 16.00
C LYS A 84 24.01 18.24 15.69
N VAL A 85 24.97 18.55 16.55
CA VAL A 85 25.64 19.84 16.61
C VAL A 85 27.14 19.62 16.65
N TYR A 86 27.85 20.31 15.76
CA TYR A 86 29.30 20.39 15.71
C TYR A 86 29.69 21.85 15.88
N LEU A 87 30.33 22.21 17.00
CA LEU A 87 30.90 23.53 17.23
C LEU A 87 32.41 23.42 17.13
N ILE A 88 33.04 24.36 16.42
CA ILE A 88 34.46 24.35 16.09
C ILE A 88 35.00 25.74 16.38
N LEU A 89 35.99 25.82 17.26
CA LEU A 89 36.82 27.00 17.45
C LEU A 89 38.05 26.87 16.55
N GLY A 90 38.17 27.76 15.57
CA GLY A 90 39.27 27.79 14.61
C GLY A 90 40.59 28.26 15.22
N LEU A 91 41.70 28.05 14.50
CA LEU A 91 43.01 28.62 14.84
C LEU A 91 43.03 30.16 14.78
N ASP A 92 42.07 30.77 14.08
CA ASP A 92 41.85 32.21 14.00
C ASP A 92 40.97 32.77 15.14
N ASP A 93 40.67 31.92 16.13
CA ASP A 93 39.77 32.20 17.26
C ASP A 93 38.31 32.52 16.84
N SER A 94 37.91 32.19 15.61
CA SER A 94 36.51 32.26 15.18
C SER A 94 35.74 30.99 15.53
N LEU A 95 34.48 31.12 15.94
CA LEU A 95 33.57 29.99 16.14
C LEU A 95 32.75 29.73 14.88
N LYS A 96 32.58 28.45 14.55
CA LYS A 96 31.65 27.96 13.55
C LYS A 96 30.79 26.84 14.13
N ALA A 97 29.53 26.81 13.76
CA ALA A 97 28.61 25.73 14.13
C ALA A 97 28.04 25.05 12.88
N ILE A 98 27.83 23.75 12.98
CA ILE A 98 27.03 22.97 12.02
C ILE A 98 25.90 22.30 12.80
N ILE A 99 24.66 22.57 12.38
CA ILE A 99 23.44 22.01 12.97
C ILE A 99 22.56 21.40 11.88
N GLY A 100 21.94 20.25 12.15
CA GLY A 100 21.10 19.61 11.13
C GLY A 100 20.55 18.25 11.50
N SER A 101 20.34 17.42 10.48
CA SER A 101 19.80 16.06 10.61
C SER A 101 20.87 14.96 10.63
N SER A 102 22.13 15.30 10.35
CA SER A 102 23.26 14.36 10.31
C SER A 102 23.79 13.96 11.69
N ASN A 103 23.58 12.70 12.09
CA ASN A 103 24.30 12.11 13.22
C ASN A 103 25.78 11.84 12.84
N THR A 104 26.67 11.75 13.82
CA THR A 104 28.09 11.37 13.64
C THR A 104 28.24 9.88 13.33
N THR A 105 27.77 9.47 12.15
CA THR A 105 27.75 8.09 11.66
C THR A 105 28.05 8.07 10.17
N THR A 106 28.52 6.95 9.61
CA THR A 106 28.75 6.84 8.15
C THR A 106 27.49 7.17 7.35
N TRP A 107 26.31 6.72 7.82
CA TRP A 107 25.06 7.01 7.12
C TRP A 107 24.70 8.49 7.18
N GLY A 108 24.77 9.11 8.35
CA GLY A 108 24.46 10.54 8.53
C GLY A 108 25.48 11.48 7.88
N LEU A 109 26.72 11.04 7.67
CA LEU A 109 27.75 11.86 7.02
C LEU A 109 27.77 11.71 5.50
N GLU A 110 27.31 10.58 4.93
CA GLU A 110 27.51 10.27 3.50
C GLU A 110 26.34 9.62 2.75
N LYS A 111 25.46 8.84 3.40
CA LYS A 111 24.51 7.94 2.71
C LYS A 111 23.07 8.40 2.77
N ASN A 112 22.68 9.02 3.89
CA ASN A 112 21.33 9.54 4.07
C ASN A 112 21.14 10.83 3.26
N VAL A 113 19.89 11.11 2.91
CA VAL A 113 19.49 12.45 2.47
C VAL A 113 19.38 13.32 3.73
N GLU A 114 20.33 14.23 3.91
CA GLU A 114 20.48 15.03 5.13
C GLU A 114 20.44 16.53 4.81
N MET A 115 20.02 17.32 5.80
CA MET A 115 19.97 18.78 5.73
C MET A 115 20.78 19.38 6.88
N ASN A 116 21.77 20.20 6.56
CA ASN A 116 22.65 20.82 7.55
C ASN A 116 22.91 22.30 7.26
N PHE A 117 22.95 23.11 8.31
CA PHE A 117 23.23 24.53 8.25
C PHE A 117 24.55 24.85 8.94
N GLN A 118 25.40 25.59 8.23
CA GLN A 118 26.56 26.24 8.81
C GLN A 118 26.19 27.63 9.33
N ILE A 119 26.65 27.93 10.54
CA ILE A 119 26.53 29.21 11.22
C ILE A 119 27.95 29.72 11.51
N SER A 120 28.20 30.97 11.17
CA SER A 120 29.48 31.66 11.43
C SER A 120 29.28 33.02 12.11
N ASP A 121 28.01 33.34 12.43
CA ASP A 121 27.70 34.48 13.29
C ASP A 121 28.15 34.16 14.72
N GLN A 122 29.05 34.98 15.24
CA GLN A 122 29.71 34.68 16.51
C GLN A 122 28.73 34.70 17.69
N ALA A 123 27.74 35.61 17.68
CA ALA A 123 26.76 35.69 18.76
C ALA A 123 25.88 34.42 18.80
N GLU A 124 25.45 33.92 17.65
CA GLU A 124 24.70 32.66 17.57
C GLU A 124 25.56 31.44 17.94
N CYS A 125 26.82 31.40 17.52
CA CYS A 125 27.75 30.35 17.94
C CYS A 125 27.99 30.34 19.45
N THR A 126 28.13 31.50 20.09
CA THR A 126 28.25 31.60 21.56
C THR A 126 27.00 31.08 22.26
N LYS A 127 25.80 31.41 21.78
CA LYS A 127 24.54 30.86 22.34
C LYS A 127 24.49 29.33 22.24
N LEU A 128 24.92 28.76 21.11
CA LEU A 128 25.00 27.31 20.93
C LEU A 128 26.03 26.67 21.87
N LEU A 129 27.16 27.33 22.09
CA LEU A 129 28.17 26.87 23.04
C LEU A 129 27.65 26.92 24.48
N ASP A 130 26.96 27.99 24.88
CA ASP A 130 26.32 28.11 26.20
C ASP A 130 25.25 27.02 26.41
N TRP A 131 24.43 26.77 25.39
CA TRP A 131 23.48 25.66 25.38
C TRP A 131 24.17 24.31 25.57
N PHE A 132 25.25 24.05 24.81
CA PHE A 132 26.04 22.82 24.93
C PHE A 132 26.56 22.68 26.36
N ASN A 133 27.21 23.72 26.90
CA ASN A 133 27.81 23.72 28.23
C ASN A 133 26.76 23.48 29.33
N GLY A 134 25.57 24.06 29.19
CA GLY A 134 24.47 23.85 30.13
C GLY A 134 23.97 22.41 30.18
N LEU A 135 23.98 21.69 29.05
CA LEU A 135 23.66 20.25 29.01
C LEU A 135 24.87 19.40 29.42
N TYR A 136 26.07 19.79 29.01
CA TYR A 136 27.32 19.10 29.30
C TYR A 136 27.59 19.01 30.80
N ALA A 137 27.33 20.10 31.54
CA ALA A 137 27.42 20.13 33.00
C ALA A 137 26.51 19.09 33.68
N LYS A 138 25.37 18.75 33.07
CA LYS A 138 24.41 17.74 33.53
C LYS A 138 24.72 16.32 33.00
N GLY A 139 25.65 16.20 32.05
CA GLY A 139 26.07 14.94 31.48
C GLY A 139 26.87 14.10 32.47
N HIS A 140 26.70 12.79 32.40
CA HIS A 140 27.42 11.80 33.19
C HIS A 140 28.78 11.51 32.58
N ILE A 141 29.81 11.42 33.41
CA ILE A 141 31.15 11.01 32.97
C ILE A 141 31.10 9.55 32.54
N ILE A 142 31.84 9.22 31.48
CA ILE A 142 32.00 7.82 31.05
C ILE A 142 32.92 7.11 32.03
N THR A 143 32.43 6.04 32.64
CA THR A 143 33.22 5.16 33.53
C THR A 143 33.21 3.72 33.00
N PRO A 144 34.14 2.85 33.45
CA PRO A 144 34.10 1.43 33.13
C PRO A 144 32.75 0.77 33.47
N GLU A 145 32.17 1.10 34.62
CA GLU A 145 30.87 0.57 35.07
C GLU A 145 29.73 1.00 34.16
N PHE A 146 29.76 2.24 33.67
CA PHE A 146 28.81 2.70 32.65
C PHE A 146 28.97 1.91 31.36
N ILE A 147 30.19 1.71 30.87
CA ILE A 147 30.46 0.98 29.62
C ILE A 147 29.90 -0.44 29.70
N ASP A 148 30.14 -1.15 30.80
CA ASP A 148 29.67 -2.52 30.99
C ASP A 148 28.14 -2.60 31.07
N SER A 149 27.51 -1.70 31.83
CA SER A 149 26.05 -1.60 31.91
C SER A 149 25.43 -1.26 30.55
N TYR A 150 26.08 -0.37 29.79
CA TYR A 150 25.61 0.02 28.47
C TYR A 150 25.73 -1.12 27.45
N ARG A 151 26.79 -1.95 27.48
CA ARG A 151 26.93 -3.12 26.60
C ARG A 151 25.72 -4.05 26.68
N ALA A 152 25.26 -4.36 27.88
CA ALA A 152 24.08 -5.20 28.08
C ALA A 152 22.80 -4.55 27.50
N SER A 153 22.65 -3.24 27.67
CA SER A 153 21.52 -2.49 27.12
C SER A 153 21.57 -2.39 25.59
N PHE A 154 22.75 -2.21 25.01
CA PHE A 154 22.98 -2.12 23.57
C PHE A 154 22.56 -3.39 22.83
N VAL A 155 22.87 -4.58 23.37
CA VAL A 155 22.44 -5.86 22.77
C VAL A 155 20.91 -5.94 22.67
N ARG A 156 20.21 -5.55 23.74
CA ARG A 156 18.73 -5.54 23.77
C ARG A 156 18.11 -4.52 22.80
N MET A 157 18.73 -3.34 22.65
CA MET A 157 18.24 -2.34 21.70
C MET A 157 18.45 -2.80 20.25
N ARG A 158 19.58 -3.45 19.96
CA ARG A 158 19.91 -3.95 18.62
C ARG A 158 18.95 -5.06 18.16
N SER A 159 18.51 -5.95 19.05
CA SER A 159 17.52 -6.98 18.68
C SER A 159 16.19 -6.37 18.25
N LYS A 160 15.70 -5.36 18.99
CA LYS A 160 14.46 -4.63 18.65
C LYS A 160 14.57 -3.90 17.31
N VAL A 161 15.71 -3.27 17.03
CA VAL A 161 15.93 -2.59 15.73
C VAL A 161 15.86 -3.59 14.57
N LYS A 162 16.40 -4.80 14.74
CA LYS A 162 16.33 -5.84 13.70
C LYS A 162 14.90 -6.29 13.39
N GLU A 163 14.04 -6.36 14.40
CA GLU A 163 12.60 -6.65 14.22
C GLU A 163 11.94 -5.54 13.40
N ILE A 164 12.15 -4.28 13.77
CA ILE A 164 11.63 -3.11 13.05
C ILE A 164 12.12 -3.08 11.60
N ASP A 165 13.41 -3.34 11.35
CA ASP A 165 13.98 -3.40 10.00
C ASP A 165 13.32 -4.49 9.15
N THR A 166 12.95 -5.62 9.77
CA THR A 166 12.27 -6.73 9.08
C THR A 166 10.84 -6.32 8.69
N GLU A 167 10.10 -5.68 9.59
CA GLU A 167 8.77 -5.14 9.29
C GLU A 167 8.82 -4.06 8.21
N ALA A 168 9.79 -3.14 8.29
CA ALA A 168 9.99 -2.10 7.29
C ALA A 168 10.36 -2.69 5.91
N ALA A 169 11.15 -3.77 5.87
CA ALA A 169 11.45 -4.49 4.63
C ALA A 169 10.21 -5.15 4.02
N SER A 170 9.34 -5.74 4.85
CA SER A 170 8.05 -6.30 4.39
C SER A 170 7.16 -5.23 3.78
N LEU A 171 7.03 -4.05 4.43
CA LEU A 171 6.25 -2.93 3.90
C LEU A 171 6.82 -2.39 2.59
N LYS A 172 8.15 -2.33 2.45
CA LYS A 172 8.80 -1.94 1.19
C LYS A 172 8.53 -2.93 0.07
N LEU A 173 8.49 -4.23 0.38
CA LEU A 173 8.14 -5.27 -0.60
C LEU A 173 6.70 -5.08 -1.09
N GLU A 174 5.74 -4.89 -0.18
CA GLU A 174 4.33 -4.64 -0.54
C GLU A 174 4.17 -3.39 -1.41
N LEU A 175 4.88 -2.31 -1.08
CA LEU A 175 4.88 -1.08 -1.89
C LEU A 175 5.51 -1.30 -3.28
N ALA A 176 6.53 -2.14 -3.39
CA ALA A 176 7.14 -2.49 -4.67
C ALA A 176 6.24 -3.39 -5.52
N GLU A 177 5.56 -4.37 -4.93
CA GLU A 177 4.61 -5.25 -5.63
C GLU A 177 3.36 -4.50 -6.12
N ASN A 178 2.96 -3.45 -5.40
CA ASN A 178 1.93 -2.53 -5.86
C ASN A 178 2.37 -1.72 -7.09
N SER A 179 3.68 -1.53 -7.31
CA SER A 179 4.18 -0.85 -8.50
C SER A 179 3.97 -1.72 -9.75
N GLY A 180 3.13 -1.25 -10.68
CA GLY A 180 2.77 -1.97 -11.90
C GLY A 180 1.44 -2.73 -11.86
N GLN A 181 0.71 -2.69 -10.74
CA GLN A 181 -0.67 -3.18 -10.69
C GLN A 181 -1.61 -2.28 -11.49
N PHE A 182 -2.65 -2.87 -12.10
CA PHE A 182 -3.62 -2.07 -12.85
C PHE A 182 -4.46 -1.19 -11.92
N PHE A 183 -4.92 -1.75 -10.79
CA PHE A 183 -5.49 -0.98 -9.69
C PHE A 183 -4.45 -0.87 -8.58
N THR A 184 -4.23 0.34 -8.07
CA THR A 184 -3.27 0.55 -6.98
C THR A 184 -3.84 0.07 -5.64
N HIS A 185 -2.97 -0.18 -4.66
CA HIS A 185 -3.35 -0.48 -3.28
C HIS A 185 -4.35 0.53 -2.71
N ASN A 186 -4.15 1.83 -2.96
CA ASN A 186 -5.08 2.86 -2.50
C ASN A 186 -6.44 2.74 -3.18
N GLN A 187 -6.47 2.41 -4.48
CA GLN A 187 -7.70 2.18 -5.24
C GLN A 187 -8.48 0.93 -4.78
N HIS A 188 -7.80 -0.06 -4.20
CA HIS A 188 -8.45 -1.15 -3.46
C HIS A 188 -8.93 -0.68 -2.09
N ARG A 189 -8.06 -0.04 -1.32
CA ARG A 189 -8.27 0.30 0.10
C ARG A 189 -9.49 1.19 0.34
N ILE A 190 -9.91 2.02 -0.62
CA ILE A 190 -11.14 2.83 -0.51
C ILE A 190 -12.43 2.00 -0.37
N PHE A 191 -12.36 0.68 -0.60
CA PHE A 191 -13.47 -0.27 -0.44
C PHE A 191 -13.45 -1.00 0.89
N LYS A 192 -12.57 -0.63 1.84
CA LYS A 192 -12.62 -1.13 3.21
C LYS A 192 -13.84 -0.58 3.94
N GLU A 193 -14.41 -1.36 4.87
CA GLU A 193 -15.64 -1.04 5.62
C GLU A 193 -15.68 0.38 6.19
N ILE A 194 -14.57 0.84 6.76
CA ILE A 194 -14.44 2.18 7.35
C ILE A 194 -14.68 3.33 6.36
N TYR A 195 -14.64 3.07 5.04
CA TYR A 195 -14.79 4.08 3.99
C TYR A 195 -16.11 3.96 3.21
N HIS A 196 -16.94 2.96 3.49
CA HIS A 196 -18.14 2.68 2.69
C HIS A 196 -19.15 3.82 2.68
N THR A 197 -19.27 4.52 3.81
CA THR A 197 -20.23 5.62 4.02
C THR A 197 -19.57 6.99 4.12
N VAL A 198 -18.24 7.05 3.95
CA VAL A 198 -17.48 8.28 4.10
C VAL A 198 -17.50 9.06 2.78
N GLU A 199 -17.86 10.33 2.89
CA GLU A 199 -17.86 11.31 1.81
C GLU A 199 -16.84 12.42 2.09
N ASN A 200 -15.66 12.33 1.47
CA ASN A 200 -14.69 13.41 1.43
C ASN A 200 -14.12 13.55 -0.01
N ASP A 201 -13.44 14.65 -0.28
CA ASP A 201 -12.98 14.95 -1.64
C ASP A 201 -11.88 13.98 -2.11
N ASP A 202 -10.96 13.57 -1.23
CA ASP A 202 -9.91 12.60 -1.57
C ASP A 202 -10.47 11.23 -1.99
N LEU A 203 -11.45 10.70 -1.25
CA LEU A 203 -12.12 9.44 -1.60
C LEU A 203 -12.95 9.59 -2.87
N LYS A 204 -13.55 10.76 -3.13
CA LYS A 204 -14.25 11.02 -4.38
C LYS A 204 -13.29 10.99 -5.56
N GLU A 205 -12.13 11.63 -5.46
CA GLU A 205 -11.11 11.60 -6.51
C GLU A 205 -10.57 10.18 -6.73
N LEU A 206 -10.26 9.44 -5.67
CA LEU A 206 -9.83 8.04 -5.79
C LEU A 206 -10.89 7.15 -6.48
N ARG A 207 -12.18 7.32 -6.18
CA ARG A 207 -13.26 6.60 -6.89
C ARG A 207 -13.38 7.03 -8.36
N LYS A 208 -13.10 8.30 -8.70
CA LYS A 208 -13.03 8.76 -10.09
C LYS A 208 -11.86 8.12 -10.84
N GLU A 209 -10.70 7.98 -10.20
CA GLU A 209 -9.56 7.27 -10.76
C GLU A 209 -9.89 5.80 -11.03
N VAL A 210 -10.51 5.09 -10.07
CA VAL A 210 -10.99 3.71 -10.28
C VAL A 210 -11.93 3.64 -11.49
N ARG A 211 -12.86 4.59 -11.62
CA ARG A 211 -13.73 4.68 -12.79
C ARG A 211 -12.94 4.87 -14.08
N ALA A 212 -11.93 5.74 -14.10
CA ALA A 212 -11.09 5.97 -15.27
C ALA A 212 -10.35 4.69 -15.68
N ARG A 213 -9.80 3.94 -14.71
CA ARG A 213 -9.15 2.65 -14.96
C ARG A 213 -10.12 1.61 -15.50
N PHE A 214 -11.37 1.55 -15.03
CA PHE A 214 -12.38 0.69 -15.66
C PHE A 214 -12.69 1.08 -17.11
N LEU A 215 -12.77 2.38 -17.42
CA LEU A 215 -12.97 2.84 -18.80
C LEU A 215 -11.79 2.50 -19.70
N GLU A 216 -10.58 2.59 -19.17
CA GLU A 216 -9.37 2.15 -19.85
C GLU A 216 -9.42 0.63 -20.11
N LEU A 217 -9.76 -0.18 -19.11
CA LEU A 217 -9.93 -1.62 -19.27
C LEU A 217 -10.98 -1.95 -20.33
N HIS A 218 -12.12 -1.26 -20.30
CA HIS A 218 -13.17 -1.38 -21.31
C HIS A 218 -12.62 -1.15 -22.73
N SER A 219 -11.83 -0.09 -22.92
CA SER A 219 -11.22 0.23 -24.21
C SER A 219 -10.25 -0.84 -24.71
N ARG A 220 -9.60 -1.57 -23.79
CA ARG A 220 -8.67 -2.65 -24.10
C ARG A 220 -9.38 -3.96 -24.47
N ILE A 221 -10.52 -4.27 -23.83
CA ILE A 221 -11.17 -5.59 -23.98
C ILE A 221 -12.37 -5.58 -24.93
N TYR A 222 -13.23 -4.57 -24.88
CA TYR A 222 -14.52 -4.59 -25.57
C TYR A 222 -14.40 -4.69 -27.10
N PRO A 223 -13.46 -3.99 -27.77
CA PRO A 223 -13.27 -4.12 -29.21
C PRO A 223 -12.95 -5.55 -29.69
N ALA A 224 -12.42 -6.40 -28.80
CA ALA A 224 -12.05 -7.78 -29.14
C ALA A 224 -13.21 -8.78 -28.94
N PHE A 225 -14.32 -8.41 -28.32
CA PHE A 225 -15.38 -9.35 -27.92
C PHE A 225 -15.90 -10.21 -29.08
N VAL A 226 -16.26 -9.58 -30.20
CA VAL A 226 -16.76 -10.30 -31.39
C VAL A 226 -15.71 -11.26 -31.93
N LYS A 227 -14.46 -10.83 -32.04
CA LYS A 227 -13.34 -11.66 -32.53
C LYS A 227 -13.08 -12.85 -31.61
N GLU A 228 -13.24 -12.67 -30.31
CA GLU A 228 -13.03 -13.69 -29.28
C GLU A 228 -14.27 -14.57 -29.02
N GLY A 229 -15.35 -14.37 -29.79
CA GLY A 229 -16.56 -15.20 -29.75
C GLY A 229 -17.64 -14.74 -28.75
N LEU A 230 -17.46 -13.61 -28.07
CA LEU A 230 -18.40 -13.02 -27.10
C LEU A 230 -19.48 -12.17 -27.80
N VAL A 231 -20.13 -12.73 -28.82
CA VAL A 231 -20.97 -11.98 -29.78
C VAL A 231 -22.25 -11.38 -29.18
N ASN A 232 -22.83 -12.02 -28.15
CA ASN A 232 -24.07 -11.58 -27.50
C ASN A 232 -23.81 -10.87 -26.16
N LEU A 233 -22.57 -10.43 -25.93
CA LEU A 233 -22.16 -9.73 -24.73
C LEU A 233 -21.89 -8.26 -25.05
N HIS A 234 -22.78 -7.39 -24.61
CA HIS A 234 -22.81 -5.97 -24.97
C HIS A 234 -22.50 -5.07 -23.79
N ALA A 235 -21.82 -3.95 -24.07
CA ALA A 235 -21.71 -2.87 -23.10
C ALA A 235 -23.09 -2.23 -22.89
N HIS A 236 -23.29 -1.58 -21.75
CA HIS A 236 -24.51 -0.82 -21.51
C HIS A 236 -24.71 0.25 -22.62
N HIS A 237 -25.95 0.39 -23.13
CA HIS A 237 -26.28 1.32 -24.22
C HIS A 237 -25.95 2.79 -23.89
N GLN A 238 -26.03 3.16 -22.62
CA GLN A 238 -25.55 4.46 -22.10
C GLN A 238 -24.12 4.36 -21.56
N LYS A 239 -23.18 5.10 -22.18
CA LYS A 239 -21.76 5.13 -21.77
C LYS A 239 -21.52 5.48 -20.31
N LYS A 240 -22.35 6.37 -19.74
CA LYS A 240 -22.23 6.77 -18.33
C LYS A 240 -22.46 5.62 -17.35
N GLU A 241 -23.18 4.58 -17.78
CA GLU A 241 -23.53 3.39 -16.99
C GLU A 241 -22.65 2.18 -17.32
N TRP A 242 -21.59 2.33 -18.14
CA TRP A 242 -20.61 1.24 -18.37
C TRP A 242 -19.94 0.79 -17.08
N VAL A 243 -19.62 1.77 -16.23
CA VAL A 243 -19.05 1.56 -14.91
C VAL A 243 -20.07 1.98 -13.88
N SER A 244 -20.15 1.25 -12.78
CA SER A 244 -20.99 1.60 -11.65
C SER A 244 -20.62 2.97 -11.07
N ARG A 245 -21.53 3.51 -10.27
CA ARG A 245 -21.41 4.88 -9.76
C ARG A 245 -20.26 5.00 -8.78
N HIS A 246 -19.59 6.15 -8.83
CA HIS A 246 -18.42 6.49 -8.01
C HIS A 246 -18.72 7.56 -6.94
N PHE A 247 -19.99 7.95 -6.77
CA PHE A 247 -20.44 9.02 -5.89
C PHE A 247 -21.79 8.69 -5.23
N PHE A 248 -22.03 9.26 -4.05
CA PHE A 248 -23.29 9.14 -3.34
C PHE A 248 -24.39 9.97 -3.99
N ASN A 249 -25.62 9.47 -3.97
CA ASN A 249 -26.78 10.24 -4.37
C ASN A 249 -28.04 9.65 -3.75
N ARG A 250 -29.14 10.40 -3.79
CA ARG A 250 -30.44 10.02 -3.22
C ARG A 250 -31.04 8.70 -3.73
N PHE A 251 -30.56 8.20 -4.88
CA PHE A 251 -31.08 6.98 -5.51
C PHE A 251 -30.22 5.74 -5.25
N SER A 252 -28.90 5.90 -5.10
CA SER A 252 -27.95 4.81 -4.82
C SER A 252 -27.55 4.71 -3.34
N GLY A 253 -27.99 5.66 -2.52
CA GLY A 253 -27.65 5.74 -1.10
C GLY A 253 -26.27 6.34 -0.83
N PHE A 254 -25.89 6.29 0.45
CA PHE A 254 -24.61 6.77 1.00
C PHE A 254 -23.69 5.57 1.30
N TYR A 255 -23.61 4.61 0.37
CA TYR A 255 -22.88 3.36 0.57
C TYR A 255 -22.21 2.92 -0.73
N ILE A 256 -20.88 2.80 -0.73
CA ILE A 256 -20.08 2.24 -1.82
C ILE A 256 -19.02 1.32 -1.21
N ASN A 257 -19.19 0.01 -1.39
CA ASN A 257 -18.24 -1.01 -0.97
C ASN A 257 -17.51 -1.69 -2.14
N ALA A 258 -17.89 -1.38 -3.37
CA ALA A 258 -17.29 -1.91 -4.58
C ALA A 258 -17.62 -1.03 -5.79
N MET A 259 -16.84 -1.17 -6.85
CA MET A 259 -17.13 -0.61 -8.17
C MET A 259 -16.97 -1.67 -9.25
N TRP A 260 -17.72 -1.59 -10.35
CA TRP A 260 -17.68 -2.61 -11.37
C TRP A 260 -17.89 -2.08 -12.79
N LEU A 261 -17.27 -2.76 -13.74
CA LEU A 261 -17.49 -2.68 -15.19
C LEU A 261 -18.30 -3.89 -15.61
N HIS A 262 -19.40 -3.69 -16.35
CA HIS A 262 -20.33 -4.79 -16.70
C HIS A 262 -20.76 -4.82 -18.16
N TYR A 263 -21.13 -6.03 -18.59
CA TYR A 263 -21.60 -6.35 -19.94
C TYR A 263 -22.74 -7.37 -19.85
N GLY A 264 -23.67 -7.35 -20.81
CA GLY A 264 -24.87 -8.17 -20.79
C GLY A 264 -25.66 -8.03 -22.07
N LYS A 265 -26.99 -8.12 -21.99
CA LYS A 265 -27.87 -8.03 -23.14
C LYS A 265 -27.78 -6.67 -23.85
N SER A 266 -27.90 -6.69 -25.16
CA SER A 266 -28.04 -5.51 -26.02
C SER A 266 -29.33 -4.73 -25.72
N GLU A 267 -29.40 -3.48 -26.16
CA GLU A 267 -30.63 -2.67 -26.06
C GLU A 267 -31.81 -3.32 -26.79
N SER A 268 -31.57 -3.95 -27.94
CA SER A 268 -32.58 -4.67 -28.72
C SER A 268 -33.12 -5.91 -27.98
N GLU A 269 -32.24 -6.69 -27.33
CA GLU A 269 -32.68 -7.84 -26.52
C GLU A 269 -33.50 -7.37 -25.31
N LEU A 270 -33.09 -6.28 -24.66
CA LEU A 270 -33.78 -5.73 -23.50
C LEU A 270 -35.16 -5.15 -23.85
N ALA A 271 -35.33 -4.62 -25.06
CA ALA A 271 -36.60 -4.04 -25.52
C ALA A 271 -37.74 -5.07 -25.54
N VAL A 272 -37.44 -6.36 -25.72
CA VAL A 272 -38.44 -7.46 -25.71
C VAL A 272 -39.14 -7.58 -24.35
N TYR A 273 -38.50 -7.13 -23.27
CA TYR A 273 -39.07 -7.16 -21.92
C TYR A 273 -39.84 -5.91 -21.54
N ASN A 274 -39.92 -4.92 -22.44
CA ASN A 274 -40.63 -3.69 -22.13
C ASN A 274 -42.14 -3.95 -22.03
N ASN A 275 -42.65 -3.92 -20.80
CA ASN A 275 -44.05 -4.13 -20.46
C ASN A 275 -44.70 -2.90 -19.82
N GLY A 276 -44.05 -1.73 -19.90
CA GLY A 276 -44.51 -0.50 -19.25
C GLY A 276 -44.24 -0.41 -17.74
N ASP A 277 -43.58 -1.40 -17.12
CA ASP A 277 -43.21 -1.33 -15.70
C ASP A 277 -42.24 -0.18 -15.43
N ARG A 278 -42.57 0.66 -14.46
CA ARG A 278 -41.73 1.80 -14.03
C ARG A 278 -40.98 1.54 -12.72
N SER A 279 -41.17 0.36 -12.13
CA SER A 279 -40.52 -0.05 -10.88
C SER A 279 -38.99 -0.13 -11.04
N ILE A 280 -38.30 -0.21 -9.91
CA ILE A 280 -36.86 -0.45 -9.89
C ILE A 280 -36.50 -1.82 -10.49
N ASN A 281 -37.44 -2.76 -10.46
CA ASN A 281 -37.31 -4.15 -10.92
C ASN A 281 -37.80 -4.35 -12.37
N ASN A 282 -38.03 -3.27 -13.12
CA ASN A 282 -38.43 -3.36 -14.53
C ASN A 282 -37.48 -4.32 -15.31
N PRO A 283 -38.01 -5.38 -15.94
CA PRO A 283 -37.21 -6.41 -16.59
C PRO A 283 -36.49 -5.94 -17.87
N SER A 284 -36.84 -4.79 -18.44
CA SER A 284 -36.11 -4.18 -19.57
C SER A 284 -34.86 -3.41 -19.13
N ARG A 285 -34.59 -3.27 -17.82
CA ARG A 285 -33.38 -2.60 -17.33
C ARG A 285 -32.20 -3.56 -17.37
N PHE A 286 -31.05 -3.04 -17.82
CA PHE A 286 -29.80 -3.79 -17.92
C PHE A 286 -29.40 -4.49 -16.61
N ILE A 287 -29.47 -3.77 -15.47
CA ILE A 287 -29.10 -4.31 -14.14
C ILE A 287 -30.06 -5.42 -13.65
N ASN A 288 -31.24 -5.52 -14.24
CA ASN A 288 -32.26 -6.53 -13.92
C ASN A 288 -32.18 -7.74 -14.86
N ASN A 289 -31.09 -7.89 -15.61
CA ASN A 289 -30.79 -9.06 -16.44
C ASN A 289 -29.44 -9.65 -16.05
N ILE A 290 -29.16 -10.86 -16.53
CA ILE A 290 -27.85 -11.49 -16.40
C ILE A 290 -26.76 -10.60 -16.99
N ARG A 291 -25.61 -10.56 -16.30
CA ARG A 291 -24.44 -9.78 -16.74
C ARG A 291 -23.14 -10.46 -16.35
N MET A 292 -22.10 -10.15 -17.10
CA MET A 292 -20.72 -10.42 -16.72
C MET A 292 -20.07 -9.12 -16.25
N GLN A 293 -19.24 -9.18 -15.22
CA GLN A 293 -18.63 -7.98 -14.63
C GLN A 293 -17.21 -8.23 -14.12
N VAL A 294 -16.40 -7.17 -14.19
CA VAL A 294 -15.15 -7.00 -13.43
C VAL A 294 -15.49 -6.09 -12.26
N ILE A 295 -15.27 -6.55 -11.03
CA ILE A 295 -15.60 -5.81 -9.80
C ILE A 295 -14.38 -5.68 -8.90
N ILE A 296 -14.16 -4.50 -8.32
CA ILE A 296 -13.06 -4.26 -7.37
C ILE A 296 -13.59 -4.18 -5.94
N HIS A 297 -12.90 -4.86 -5.02
CA HIS A 297 -13.09 -4.79 -3.57
C HIS A 297 -11.78 -4.39 -2.87
N ASP A 298 -11.75 -4.46 -1.54
CA ASP A 298 -10.60 -4.05 -0.73
C ASP A 298 -9.39 -4.98 -0.85
N GLN A 299 -9.59 -6.27 -1.10
CA GLN A 299 -8.50 -7.26 -1.23
C GLN A 299 -8.42 -7.95 -2.60
N ASP A 300 -9.41 -7.76 -3.47
CA ASP A 300 -9.49 -8.52 -4.72
C ASP A 300 -10.16 -7.78 -5.88
N VAL A 301 -9.98 -8.36 -7.07
CA VAL A 301 -10.83 -8.13 -8.24
C VAL A 301 -11.61 -9.40 -8.55
N GLY A 302 -12.92 -9.29 -8.61
CA GLY A 302 -13.84 -10.34 -9.01
C GLY A 302 -14.12 -10.33 -10.51
N LEU A 303 -14.12 -11.51 -11.14
CA LEU A 303 -14.53 -11.75 -12.53
C LEU A 303 -15.76 -12.65 -12.52
N TRP A 304 -16.94 -12.05 -12.68
CA TRP A 304 -18.20 -12.67 -12.28
C TRP A 304 -19.23 -12.69 -13.41
N LEU A 305 -19.95 -13.80 -13.52
CA LEU A 305 -21.28 -13.91 -14.13
C LEU A 305 -22.32 -13.79 -13.01
N MET A 306 -23.26 -12.84 -13.13
CA MET A 306 -24.15 -12.47 -12.03
C MET A 306 -25.62 -12.34 -12.47
N LEU A 307 -26.50 -12.83 -11.61
CA LEU A 307 -27.93 -12.51 -11.56
C LEU A 307 -28.18 -11.65 -10.31
N GLY A 308 -28.90 -10.54 -10.48
CA GLY A 308 -29.15 -9.57 -9.42
C GLY A 308 -30.03 -10.11 -8.28
N ARG A 309 -30.09 -9.37 -7.17
CA ARG A 309 -30.93 -9.67 -6.00
C ARG A 309 -32.22 -8.83 -6.00
N GLY A 310 -33.15 -9.15 -5.09
CA GLY A 310 -34.33 -8.32 -4.82
C GLY A 310 -35.34 -8.30 -5.95
N GLY A 311 -35.47 -9.41 -6.69
CA GLY A 311 -36.34 -9.50 -7.87
C GLY A 311 -35.69 -9.04 -9.17
N ALA A 312 -34.38 -8.76 -9.18
CA ALA A 312 -33.62 -8.59 -10.41
C ALA A 312 -33.33 -9.96 -11.08
N SER A 313 -33.25 -9.96 -12.41
CA SER A 313 -32.90 -11.13 -13.25
C SER A 313 -33.87 -12.31 -13.13
N LEU A 314 -35.13 -12.08 -12.76
CA LEU A 314 -36.15 -13.12 -12.57
C LEU A 314 -36.38 -13.97 -13.84
N ILE A 315 -36.37 -13.32 -15.02
CA ILE A 315 -36.60 -14.01 -16.29
C ILE A 315 -35.46 -15.00 -16.57
N ASP A 316 -34.21 -14.57 -16.45
CA ASP A 316 -33.04 -15.43 -16.65
C ASP A 316 -32.97 -16.55 -15.58
N ARG A 317 -33.30 -16.24 -14.32
CA ARG A 317 -33.38 -17.23 -13.24
C ARG A 317 -34.41 -18.32 -13.54
N LYS A 318 -35.63 -17.92 -13.93
CA LYS A 318 -36.71 -18.86 -14.27
C LYS A 318 -36.35 -19.69 -15.49
N HIS A 319 -35.73 -19.08 -16.50
CA HIS A 319 -35.24 -19.77 -17.68
C HIS A 319 -34.25 -20.87 -17.32
N LEU A 320 -33.23 -20.56 -16.52
CA LEU A 320 -32.24 -21.52 -16.04
C LEU A 320 -32.88 -22.66 -15.24
N LYS A 321 -33.73 -22.34 -14.26
CA LYS A 321 -34.40 -23.37 -13.43
C LYS A 321 -35.27 -24.30 -14.27
N ASN A 322 -35.98 -23.76 -15.27
CA ASN A 322 -36.78 -24.57 -16.19
C ASN A 322 -35.91 -25.49 -17.05
N LYS A 323 -34.78 -25.00 -17.58
CA LYS A 323 -33.85 -25.82 -18.36
C LYS A 323 -33.20 -26.93 -17.51
N LEU A 324 -32.91 -26.68 -16.24
CA LEU A 324 -32.39 -27.69 -15.32
C LEU A 324 -33.38 -28.82 -15.00
N ALA A 325 -34.64 -28.75 -15.44
CA ALA A 325 -35.54 -29.91 -15.40
C ALA A 325 -35.11 -31.01 -16.40
N ASP A 326 -34.43 -30.65 -17.48
CA ASP A 326 -33.89 -31.59 -18.47
C ASP A 326 -32.52 -32.15 -18.04
N LEU A 327 -32.41 -33.49 -18.03
CA LEU A 327 -31.19 -34.20 -17.65
C LEU A 327 -30.03 -33.93 -18.61
N ALA A 328 -30.30 -33.81 -19.91
CA ALA A 328 -29.26 -33.52 -20.89
C ALA A 328 -28.68 -32.12 -20.66
N PHE A 329 -29.53 -31.13 -20.42
CA PHE A 329 -29.10 -29.79 -20.06
C PHE A 329 -28.28 -29.76 -18.75
N ARG A 330 -28.64 -30.55 -17.73
CA ARG A 330 -27.84 -30.62 -16.48
C ARG A 330 -26.41 -31.03 -16.75
N THR A 331 -26.18 -32.03 -17.60
CA THR A 331 -24.84 -32.47 -17.98
C THR A 331 -24.09 -31.35 -18.71
N VAL A 332 -24.71 -30.71 -19.71
CA VAL A 332 -24.09 -29.59 -20.44
C VAL A 332 -23.72 -28.44 -19.51
N PHE A 333 -24.62 -28.07 -18.59
CA PHE A 333 -24.38 -27.00 -17.63
C PHE A 333 -23.27 -27.35 -16.63
N PHE A 334 -23.26 -28.60 -16.16
CA PHE A 334 -22.20 -29.12 -15.29
C PHE A 334 -20.84 -29.11 -15.97
N ASP A 335 -20.74 -29.63 -17.19
CA ASP A 335 -19.49 -29.65 -17.95
C ASP A 335 -18.97 -28.23 -18.20
N ALA A 336 -19.86 -27.29 -18.55
CA ALA A 336 -19.51 -25.88 -18.71
C ALA A 336 -18.97 -25.28 -17.40
N PHE A 337 -19.55 -25.62 -16.25
CA PHE A 337 -19.08 -25.17 -14.94
C PHE A 337 -17.73 -25.80 -14.56
N LYS A 338 -17.53 -27.11 -14.78
CA LYS A 338 -16.25 -27.79 -14.51
C LYS A 338 -15.13 -27.26 -15.41
N ASN A 339 -15.44 -26.88 -16.64
CA ASN A 339 -14.49 -26.27 -17.58
C ASN A 339 -13.99 -24.88 -17.15
N LEU A 340 -14.60 -24.23 -16.15
CA LEU A 340 -14.04 -23.02 -15.55
C LEU A 340 -12.68 -23.29 -14.90
N GLY A 341 -12.58 -24.43 -14.21
CA GLY A 341 -11.39 -24.93 -13.53
C GLY A 341 -11.14 -24.36 -12.14
N LYS A 342 -9.97 -24.69 -11.59
CA LYS A 342 -9.56 -24.33 -10.22
C LYS A 342 -9.67 -22.82 -9.95
N GLY A 343 -10.21 -22.47 -8.78
CA GLY A 343 -10.36 -21.09 -8.31
C GLY A 343 -11.69 -20.45 -8.65
N TYR A 344 -12.53 -21.11 -9.46
CA TYR A 344 -13.92 -20.70 -9.67
C TYR A 344 -14.85 -21.30 -8.61
N TRP A 345 -15.95 -20.59 -8.39
CA TRP A 345 -16.99 -20.95 -7.44
C TRP A 345 -18.36 -20.51 -7.96
N ILE A 346 -19.40 -21.09 -7.38
CA ILE A 346 -20.80 -20.67 -7.54
C ILE A 346 -21.36 -20.25 -6.18
N ASN A 347 -22.06 -19.12 -6.14
CA ASN A 347 -22.80 -18.67 -4.97
C ASN A 347 -24.28 -18.60 -5.31
N ALA A 348 -25.07 -19.46 -4.68
CA ALA A 348 -26.52 -19.50 -4.75
C ALA A 348 -27.15 -19.35 -3.35
N GLY A 349 -26.45 -18.66 -2.44
CA GLY A 349 -26.79 -18.52 -1.02
C GLY A 349 -25.53 -18.55 -0.16
N ALA A 350 -24.63 -19.48 -0.48
CA ALA A 350 -23.26 -19.54 0.01
C ALA A 350 -22.32 -19.93 -1.15
N PRO A 351 -21.05 -19.47 -1.14
CA PRO A 351 -20.08 -19.86 -2.15
C PRO A 351 -19.68 -21.33 -1.98
N VAL A 352 -19.69 -22.08 -3.09
CA VAL A 352 -19.24 -23.46 -3.20
C VAL A 352 -18.19 -23.52 -4.30
N GLY A 353 -17.02 -24.08 -4.00
CA GLY A 353 -15.92 -24.19 -4.95
C GLY A 353 -16.22 -25.19 -6.06
N GLU A 354 -15.63 -24.96 -7.23
CA GLU A 354 -15.77 -25.89 -8.37
C GLU A 354 -15.35 -27.33 -8.01
N ALA A 355 -14.32 -27.49 -7.17
CA ALA A 355 -13.82 -28.79 -6.73
C ALA A 355 -14.81 -29.55 -5.82
N ASP A 356 -15.66 -28.83 -5.10
CA ASP A 356 -16.62 -29.42 -4.14
C ASP A 356 -17.91 -29.90 -4.82
N ILE A 357 -18.08 -29.59 -6.11
CA ILE A 357 -19.23 -29.99 -6.92
C ILE A 357 -18.81 -31.12 -7.86
N VAL A 358 -19.26 -32.33 -7.52
CA VAL A 358 -18.79 -33.58 -8.12
C VAL A 358 -19.77 -34.13 -9.15
N THR A 359 -21.06 -33.78 -9.06
CA THR A 359 -22.10 -34.29 -9.97
C THR A 359 -22.99 -33.19 -10.54
N ALA A 360 -23.58 -33.47 -11.70
CA ALA A 360 -24.54 -32.57 -12.35
C ALA A 360 -25.81 -32.33 -11.49
N ASP A 361 -26.27 -33.36 -10.77
CA ASP A 361 -27.42 -33.23 -9.88
C ASP A 361 -27.12 -32.36 -8.66
N GLN A 362 -25.91 -32.46 -8.10
CA GLN A 362 -25.48 -31.58 -7.01
C GLN A 362 -25.49 -30.11 -7.46
N LEU A 363 -24.91 -29.81 -8.64
CA LEU A 363 -24.93 -28.46 -9.20
C LEU A 363 -26.36 -27.98 -9.45
N ALA A 364 -27.21 -28.82 -10.03
CA ALA A 364 -28.61 -28.49 -10.28
C ALA A 364 -29.36 -28.17 -8.97
N GLN A 365 -29.16 -28.96 -7.90
CA GLN A 365 -29.75 -28.69 -6.60
C GLN A 365 -29.32 -27.34 -6.02
N ILE A 366 -28.02 -27.02 -6.09
CA ILE A 366 -27.47 -25.71 -5.66
C ILE A 366 -28.19 -24.58 -6.41
N VAL A 367 -28.32 -24.68 -7.74
CA VAL A 367 -28.99 -23.65 -8.55
C VAL A 367 -30.49 -23.56 -8.23
N MET A 368 -31.17 -24.69 -8.04
CA MET A 368 -32.60 -24.72 -7.73
C MET A 368 -32.92 -24.07 -6.38
N GLN A 369 -32.02 -24.20 -5.40
CA GLN A 369 -32.11 -23.56 -4.08
C GLN A 369 -31.81 -22.05 -4.10
N SER A 370 -31.32 -21.51 -5.22
CA SER A 370 -31.04 -20.07 -5.33
C SER A 370 -32.30 -19.24 -5.07
N ARG A 371 -32.16 -18.25 -4.19
CA ARG A 371 -33.24 -17.33 -3.79
C ARG A 371 -33.20 -16.05 -4.61
N GLU A 372 -34.37 -15.46 -4.84
CA GLU A 372 -34.53 -14.25 -5.66
C GLU A 372 -34.12 -12.96 -4.91
N ASP A 373 -34.08 -13.01 -3.58
CA ASP A 373 -33.62 -11.94 -2.69
C ASP A 373 -32.09 -11.94 -2.49
N ALA A 374 -31.39 -12.95 -3.01
CA ALA A 374 -29.95 -13.11 -2.91
C ALA A 374 -29.27 -12.98 -4.28
N TYR A 375 -28.00 -12.54 -4.28
CA TYR A 375 -27.19 -12.61 -5.50
C TYR A 375 -26.96 -14.06 -5.90
N PHE A 376 -27.02 -14.35 -7.19
CA PHE A 376 -26.49 -15.59 -7.76
C PHE A 376 -25.29 -15.24 -8.61
N ILE A 377 -24.15 -15.85 -8.31
CA ILE A 377 -22.86 -15.49 -8.92
C ILE A 377 -22.10 -16.76 -9.28
N ILE A 378 -21.50 -16.79 -10.46
CA ILE A 378 -20.48 -17.76 -10.84
C ILE A 378 -19.24 -16.96 -11.22
N GLY A 379 -18.09 -17.25 -10.61
CA GLY A 379 -16.90 -16.45 -10.88
C GLY A 379 -15.69 -16.86 -10.09
N ARG A 380 -14.66 -16.01 -10.14
CA ARG A 380 -13.45 -16.13 -9.33
C ARG A 380 -13.06 -14.75 -8.79
N ASN A 381 -12.30 -14.75 -7.70
CA ASN A 381 -11.62 -13.56 -7.19
C ASN A 381 -10.12 -13.72 -7.40
N ILE A 382 -9.44 -12.62 -7.69
CA ILE A 382 -8.00 -12.55 -7.88
C ILE A 382 -7.46 -11.55 -6.86
N TYR A 383 -6.51 -11.98 -6.04
CA TYR A 383 -5.90 -11.14 -5.01
C TYR A 383 -5.23 -9.92 -5.65
N TYR A 384 -5.33 -8.75 -5.02
CA TYR A 384 -4.97 -7.48 -5.66
C TYR A 384 -3.48 -7.31 -6.02
N LEU A 385 -2.57 -8.08 -5.40
CA LEU A 385 -1.14 -8.09 -5.76
C LEU A 385 -0.77 -9.21 -6.73
N ASP A 386 -1.72 -10.04 -7.15
CA ASP A 386 -1.47 -11.10 -8.14
C ASP A 386 -1.04 -10.48 -9.48
N ASN A 387 0.02 -11.02 -10.10
CA ASN A 387 0.54 -10.54 -11.37
C ASN A 387 -0.49 -10.59 -12.52
N ALA A 388 -1.54 -11.44 -12.40
CA ALA A 388 -2.67 -11.47 -13.32
C ALA A 388 -3.44 -10.13 -13.38
N LEU A 389 -3.36 -9.30 -12.33
CA LEU A 389 -3.97 -7.97 -12.28
C LEU A 389 -3.00 -6.83 -12.60
N SER A 390 -1.77 -7.13 -13.00
CA SER A 390 -0.81 -6.12 -13.45
C SER A 390 -1.34 -5.34 -14.66
N ASP A 391 -0.85 -4.12 -14.86
CA ASP A 391 -1.27 -3.27 -16.00
C ASP A 391 -1.08 -3.98 -17.35
N LYS A 392 -0.05 -4.83 -17.43
CA LYS A 392 0.27 -5.62 -18.63
C LYS A 392 -0.66 -6.82 -18.84
N GLN A 393 -1.17 -7.43 -17.76
CA GLN A 393 -1.85 -8.74 -17.83
C GLN A 393 -3.37 -8.66 -17.65
N ILE A 394 -3.90 -7.57 -17.08
CA ILE A 394 -5.32 -7.52 -16.71
C ILE A 394 -6.27 -7.74 -17.89
N ALA A 395 -5.96 -7.18 -19.07
CA ALA A 395 -6.82 -7.32 -20.25
C ALA A 395 -6.91 -8.78 -20.72
N THR A 396 -5.76 -9.47 -20.79
CA THR A 396 -5.68 -10.90 -21.11
C THR A 396 -6.41 -11.73 -20.07
N THR A 397 -6.15 -11.46 -18.79
CA THR A 397 -6.75 -12.18 -17.66
C THR A 397 -8.27 -12.07 -17.66
N VAL A 398 -8.81 -10.86 -17.88
CA VAL A 398 -10.24 -10.61 -17.99
C VAL A 398 -10.83 -11.31 -19.20
N MET A 399 -10.16 -11.23 -20.36
CA MET A 399 -10.64 -11.87 -21.59
C MET A 399 -10.72 -13.40 -21.45
N GLU A 400 -9.68 -14.04 -20.91
CA GLU A 400 -9.66 -15.48 -20.67
C GLU A 400 -10.76 -15.93 -19.72
N ALA A 401 -10.97 -15.20 -18.62
CA ALA A 401 -12.05 -15.48 -17.69
C ALA A 401 -13.42 -15.28 -18.34
N PHE A 402 -13.58 -14.23 -19.14
CA PHE A 402 -14.83 -13.94 -19.82
C PHE A 402 -15.16 -15.00 -20.86
N LYS A 403 -14.20 -15.49 -21.65
CA LYS A 403 -14.43 -16.60 -22.60
C LYS A 403 -14.96 -17.85 -21.92
N LYS A 404 -14.44 -18.18 -20.73
CA LYS A 404 -14.92 -19.31 -19.92
C LYS A 404 -16.34 -19.08 -19.39
N LEU A 405 -16.58 -17.92 -18.79
CA LEU A 405 -17.89 -17.56 -18.22
C LEU A 405 -18.97 -17.35 -19.29
N TYR A 406 -18.59 -16.99 -20.52
CA TYR A 406 -19.53 -16.73 -21.61
C TYR A 406 -20.33 -17.96 -22.03
N VAL A 407 -19.73 -19.16 -21.93
CA VAL A 407 -20.46 -20.41 -22.18
C VAL A 407 -21.64 -20.55 -21.22
N LEU A 408 -21.43 -20.26 -19.94
CA LEU A 408 -22.50 -20.26 -18.93
C LEU A 408 -23.48 -19.10 -19.14
N TYR A 409 -23.00 -17.92 -19.54
CA TYR A 409 -23.86 -16.80 -19.89
C TYR A 409 -24.89 -17.18 -20.96
N GLU A 410 -24.45 -17.82 -22.05
CA GLU A 410 -25.36 -18.27 -23.12
C GLU A 410 -26.34 -19.36 -22.67
N LEU A 411 -25.93 -20.24 -21.76
CA LEU A 411 -26.82 -21.28 -21.20
C LEU A 411 -27.90 -20.70 -20.30
N ILE A 412 -27.59 -19.61 -19.57
CA ILE A 412 -28.47 -19.00 -18.58
C ILE A 412 -29.34 -17.88 -19.18
N ARG A 413 -28.82 -17.10 -20.12
CA ARG A 413 -29.57 -15.95 -20.66
C ARG A 413 -30.85 -16.43 -21.33
N HIS A 414 -31.94 -15.73 -21.03
CA HIS A 414 -33.17 -15.86 -21.78
C HIS A 414 -33.12 -14.97 -23.02
N GLY A 415 -33.57 -15.49 -24.16
CA GLY A 415 -33.56 -14.81 -25.46
C GLY A 415 -32.47 -15.40 -26.33
#